data_AF-A0A1E4SRT0-F1
#
_entry.id   AF-A0A1E4SRT0-F1
#
_cell.length_a   1.000
_cell.length_b   1.000
_cell.length_c   1.000
_cell.angle_alpha   90.00
_cell.angle_beta   90.00
_cell.angle_gamma   90.00
#
_symmetry.space_group_name_H-M   'P 1'
#
loop_
_entity.id
_entity.type
_entity.pdbx_description
1 polymer ?
#
loop_
_entity_poly.entity_id
_entity_poly.type
_entity_poly.pdbx_seq_one_letter_code
_entity_poly.pdbx_strand_id
1 'polypeptide(L)'
;MESLTRVSMNVCPFVKASSSQALRQLSKQSGGLASQARHCPIMGAAMVAKESSRSYSSASNPARATASSSIASSTTGTPSGSTPYSFKTDLLTGSQMDLSSSESAFDYQGFLSTEIDKKRTDKSYRFFNNINRLAEEFPMAHRTDEANKVTVWCSNDYLGMGRNVGTLEEMKRVLDKYGSGAGGTRNIAGHNIHAIRLEAELAALHKHEAALVFSSCFVCNDAVLSLFGQKIKDLVIFSDELNHASMIQGIRNSRAKKHVFKHNDLYDLEQKLAQYPKSTPKLIAFESVYSMCGSVAPIEAICDLAEKYGALTFLDEVHAVGMYGPHGAGVAEHLDFEAQLKAGIASPPTQTVMNRVDMVTGTLGKAYGTVGGYITGKAKLIDWFRSYAPGFIFTTSLPPAVLAGSSTSIRYQRATMQDRIGQQKNTRYVKNNLTDIGIPVIPNPSHIVPVLVGNAADAKRASDLLLDKHKIYVQAINYPTVPIGQERLRITPTPGHGPEVTNQLISAIDSVFQELSLNRISDWTAEGGLCGVGEPNAAEVQHVWTDAQLALTDADLNPNVRDPVIPAVGVSSGVESY
;
A
#
# COMPACT_ATOMS: atom_id res chain seq x y z
N MET A 1 37.97 -27.52 6.49
CA MET A 1 38.70 -26.22 6.44
C MET A 1 39.72 -26.19 5.31
N GLU A 2 40.52 -27.24 5.09
CA GLU A 2 41.58 -27.22 4.06
C GLU A 2 41.10 -27.13 2.60
N SER A 3 39.92 -27.66 2.25
CA SER A 3 39.38 -27.54 0.87
C SER A 3 38.94 -26.10 0.54
N LEU A 4 38.35 -25.40 1.51
CA LEU A 4 37.95 -23.99 1.39
C LEU A 4 39.17 -23.06 1.27
N THR A 5 40.25 -23.34 2.01
CA THR A 5 41.50 -22.56 1.91
C THR A 5 42.14 -22.72 0.53
N ARG A 6 42.10 -23.92 -0.05
CA ARG A 6 42.69 -24.22 -1.37
C ARG A 6 41.95 -23.53 -2.52
N VAL A 7 40.62 -23.46 -2.45
CA VAL A 7 39.79 -22.69 -3.40
C VAL A 7 40.02 -21.19 -3.23
N SER A 8 40.19 -20.71 -2.00
CA SER A 8 40.41 -19.29 -1.70
C SER A 8 41.77 -18.76 -2.16
N MET A 9 42.81 -19.61 -2.22
CA MET A 9 44.16 -19.24 -2.72
C MET A 9 44.17 -18.90 -4.23
N ASN A 10 43.22 -19.41 -5.00
CA ASN A 10 43.14 -19.16 -6.44
C ASN A 10 42.42 -17.83 -6.79
N VAL A 11 41.67 -17.27 -5.84
CA VAL A 11 40.77 -16.13 -6.09
C VAL A 11 41.21 -14.87 -5.33
N CYS A 12 41.96 -15.03 -4.23
CA CYS A 12 42.36 -13.91 -3.37
C CYS A 12 43.90 -13.79 -3.24
N PRO A 13 44.51 -12.74 -3.82
CA PRO A 13 45.96 -12.50 -3.74
C PRO A 13 46.49 -12.38 -2.29
N PHE A 14 45.67 -11.86 -1.38
CA PHE A 14 46.00 -11.72 0.05
C PHE A 14 46.14 -13.07 0.78
N VAL A 15 45.26 -14.02 0.45
CA VAL A 15 45.31 -15.39 0.99
C VAL A 15 46.44 -16.19 0.35
N LYS A 16 46.78 -15.88 -0.91
CA LYS A 16 47.89 -16.51 -1.64
C LYS A 16 49.28 -16.12 -1.12
N ALA A 17 49.45 -14.87 -0.66
CA ALA A 17 50.71 -14.35 -0.16
C ALA A 17 51.00 -14.66 1.34
N SER A 18 50.03 -15.25 2.05
CA SER A 18 50.11 -15.48 3.50
C SER A 18 50.06 -16.97 3.82
N SER A 19 50.97 -17.46 4.67
CA SER A 19 50.95 -18.87 5.08
C SER A 19 49.72 -19.20 5.94
N SER A 20 49.29 -20.47 5.92
CA SER A 20 48.14 -20.93 6.71
C SER A 20 48.36 -20.82 8.23
N GLN A 21 49.62 -20.78 8.68
CA GLN A 21 49.98 -20.47 10.06
C GLN A 21 49.86 -18.97 10.35
N ALA A 22 50.33 -18.10 9.45
CA ALA A 22 50.21 -16.64 9.60
C ALA A 22 48.74 -16.19 9.68
N LEU A 23 47.87 -16.74 8.83
CA LEU A 23 46.42 -16.43 8.84
C LEU A 23 45.74 -16.85 10.15
N ARG A 24 46.16 -17.98 10.76
CA ARG A 24 45.65 -18.42 12.07
C ARG A 24 46.15 -17.57 13.23
N GLN A 25 47.32 -16.97 13.11
CA GLN A 25 47.85 -16.07 14.13
C GLN A 25 47.14 -14.70 14.06
N LEU A 26 46.89 -14.22 12.84
CA LEU A 26 46.14 -12.98 12.57
C LEU A 26 44.66 -13.07 12.95
N SER A 27 44.04 -14.27 12.89
CA SER A 27 42.65 -14.46 13.32
C SER A 27 42.48 -14.49 14.84
N LYS A 28 43.56 -14.73 15.60
CA LYS A 28 43.55 -14.70 17.07
C LYS A 28 43.70 -13.28 17.63
N GLN A 29 44.20 -12.32 16.83
CA GLN A 29 44.20 -10.91 17.19
C GLN A 29 42.88 -10.27 16.76
N SER A 30 42.10 -9.79 17.73
CA SER A 30 40.84 -9.08 17.47
C SER A 30 41.06 -7.94 16.47
N GLY A 31 40.41 -8.02 15.32
CA GLY A 31 40.50 -7.01 14.25
C GLY A 31 41.73 -7.09 13.33
N GLY A 32 42.74 -7.92 13.63
CA GLY A 32 43.99 -8.00 12.85
C GLY A 32 43.77 -8.43 11.39
N LEU A 33 43.00 -9.51 11.19
CA LEU A 33 42.68 -10.02 9.85
C LEU A 33 41.81 -9.04 9.04
N ALA A 34 40.86 -8.37 9.69
CA ALA A 34 39.97 -7.40 9.04
C ALA A 34 40.71 -6.13 8.62
N SER A 35 41.66 -5.65 9.45
CA SER A 35 42.49 -4.48 9.17
C SER A 35 43.39 -4.70 7.94
N GLN A 36 44.08 -5.83 7.86
CA GLN A 36 44.92 -6.14 6.70
C GLN A 36 44.10 -6.43 5.43
N ALA A 37 42.92 -7.06 5.55
CA ALA A 37 42.04 -7.29 4.41
C ALA A 37 41.51 -5.99 3.78
N ARG A 38 41.36 -4.90 4.56
CA ARG A 38 40.96 -3.58 4.06
C ARG A 38 42.02 -2.91 3.17
N HIS A 39 43.29 -3.27 3.34
CA HIS A 39 44.40 -2.76 2.51
C HIS A 39 44.62 -3.60 1.23
N CYS A 40 43.85 -4.69 1.05
CA CYS A 40 43.88 -5.48 -0.18
C CYS A 40 42.97 -4.82 -1.23
N PRO A 41 43.43 -4.58 -2.48
CA PRO A 41 42.64 -3.90 -3.51
C PRO A 41 41.30 -4.59 -3.84
N ILE A 42 41.25 -5.92 -3.72
CA ILE A 42 40.05 -6.71 -4.03
C ILE A 42 39.16 -6.88 -2.79
N MET A 43 39.73 -7.28 -1.64
CA MET A 43 38.93 -7.50 -0.42
C MET A 43 38.50 -6.18 0.23
N GLY A 44 39.30 -5.11 0.12
CA GLY A 44 38.96 -3.77 0.57
C GLY A 44 37.75 -3.22 -0.17
N ALA A 45 37.72 -3.32 -1.51
CA ALA A 45 36.56 -2.91 -2.31
C ALA A 45 35.28 -3.71 -1.96
N ALA A 46 35.40 -5.03 -1.77
CA ALA A 46 34.29 -5.88 -1.37
C ALA A 46 33.77 -5.57 0.05
N MET A 47 34.65 -5.19 0.97
CA MET A 47 34.25 -4.78 2.33
C MET A 47 33.57 -3.41 2.35
N VAL A 48 34.05 -2.44 1.57
CA VAL A 48 33.41 -1.13 1.43
C VAL A 48 32.00 -1.25 0.83
N ALA A 49 31.82 -2.10 -0.19
CA ALA A 49 30.49 -2.39 -0.77
C ALA A 49 29.54 -3.11 0.21
N LYS A 50 30.08 -3.86 1.17
CA LYS A 50 29.31 -4.56 2.21
C LYS A 50 28.97 -3.65 3.40
N GLU A 51 29.78 -2.62 3.66
CA GLU A 51 29.52 -1.58 4.66
C GLU A 51 28.48 -0.57 4.17
N SER A 52 28.47 -0.21 2.88
CA SER A 52 27.43 0.65 2.29
C SER A 52 26.04 -0.02 2.20
N SER A 53 25.99 -1.36 2.19
CA SER A 53 24.74 -2.13 2.17
C SER A 53 24.21 -2.53 3.56
N ARG A 54 24.94 -2.23 4.64
CA ARG A 54 24.53 -2.49 6.03
C ARG A 54 24.18 -1.20 6.76
N SER A 55 23.06 -0.58 6.36
CA SER A 55 22.40 0.45 7.17
C SER A 55 21.07 -0.08 7.71
N TYR A 56 21.13 -1.09 8.57
CA TYR A 56 20.06 -1.42 9.51
C TYR A 56 20.70 -1.86 10.84
N SER A 57 20.43 -1.06 11.87
CA SER A 57 20.67 -1.25 13.32
C SER A 57 21.48 -2.49 13.75
N SER A 58 22.72 -2.27 14.21
CA SER A 58 23.38 -3.18 15.15
C SER A 58 23.12 -2.72 16.58
N ALA A 59 22.75 -3.65 17.47
CA ALA A 59 22.66 -3.38 18.91
C ALA A 59 24.03 -2.92 19.45
N SER A 60 24.04 -1.82 20.20
CA SER A 60 25.23 -1.34 20.92
C SER A 60 25.54 -2.28 22.08
N ASN A 61 26.81 -2.67 22.23
CA ASN A 61 27.28 -3.36 23.44
C ASN A 61 27.21 -2.38 24.63
N PRO A 62 26.82 -2.84 25.83
CA PRO A 62 26.77 -1.97 27.01
C PRO A 62 28.18 -1.57 27.44
N ALA A 63 28.38 -0.26 27.67
CA ALA A 63 29.58 0.27 28.30
C ALA A 63 29.61 -0.10 29.80
N ARG A 64 30.81 -0.29 30.34
CA ARG A 64 31.02 -0.69 31.75
C ARG A 64 31.27 0.58 32.58
N ALA A 65 30.42 0.83 33.57
CA ALA A 65 30.52 2.00 34.45
C ALA A 65 31.69 1.91 35.44
N THR A 66 32.32 3.06 35.73
CA THR A 66 33.26 3.28 36.85
C THR A 66 32.69 4.35 37.78
N ALA A 67 32.63 4.06 39.07
CA ALA A 67 32.07 4.94 40.09
C ALA A 67 33.02 6.10 40.46
N SER A 68 32.45 7.27 40.78
CA SER A 68 33.15 8.39 41.43
C SER A 68 32.36 8.88 42.64
N SER A 69 33.08 9.36 43.66
CA SER A 69 32.60 9.65 45.00
C SER A 69 31.75 10.93 45.12
N SER A 70 30.72 10.85 45.96
CA SER A 70 29.68 11.83 46.27
C SER A 70 30.16 13.14 46.90
N ILE A 71 29.44 14.23 46.61
CA ILE A 71 29.45 15.49 47.36
C ILE A 71 28.00 15.89 47.67
N ALA A 72 27.75 16.24 48.93
CA ALA A 72 26.44 16.59 49.49
C ALA A 72 26.14 18.10 49.42
N SER A 73 24.85 18.45 49.33
CA SER A 73 24.15 19.63 49.89
C SER A 73 22.93 19.98 49.00
N SER A 74 21.84 20.60 49.43
CA SER A 74 21.20 20.86 50.73
C SER A 74 19.80 21.38 50.38
N THR A 75 18.77 20.87 51.06
CA THR A 75 17.36 21.20 50.88
C THR A 75 16.99 22.59 51.42
N THR A 76 16.02 23.27 50.81
CA THR A 76 15.13 24.24 51.47
C THR A 76 13.89 24.56 50.62
N GLY A 77 12.71 24.59 51.26
CA GLY A 77 11.56 25.41 50.82
C GLY A 77 10.28 24.66 50.40
N THR A 78 9.35 24.49 51.34
CA THR A 78 7.92 24.19 51.09
C THR A 78 7.13 25.51 50.98
N PRO A 79 5.97 25.52 50.29
CA PRO A 79 4.76 25.87 51.04
C PRO A 79 3.50 25.04 50.69
N SER A 80 2.61 25.06 51.67
CA SER A 80 1.36 24.34 51.87
C SER A 80 0.17 24.83 51.04
N GLY A 81 -0.62 23.90 50.52
CA GLY A 81 -2.00 24.12 50.04
C GLY A 81 -2.79 22.82 50.13
N SER A 82 -3.80 22.78 51.00
CA SER A 82 -4.57 21.60 51.39
C SER A 82 -5.61 21.18 50.35
N THR A 83 -5.46 19.99 49.78
CA THR A 83 -6.54 19.23 49.11
C THR A 83 -6.93 18.03 50.00
N PRO A 84 -8.21 17.61 50.03
CA PRO A 84 -8.68 16.57 50.96
C PRO A 84 -8.30 15.14 50.54
N TYR A 85 -7.40 14.97 49.57
CA TYR A 85 -6.86 13.66 49.17
C TYR A 85 -5.36 13.60 49.50
N SER A 86 -5.04 13.10 50.70
CA SER A 86 -3.68 12.68 51.05
C SER A 86 -3.54 11.20 50.71
N PHE A 87 -2.84 10.89 49.61
CA PHE A 87 -2.24 9.57 49.47
C PHE A 87 -1.19 9.44 50.57
N LYS A 88 -1.56 8.75 51.66
CA LYS A 88 -0.62 8.45 52.74
C LYS A 88 0.64 7.82 52.16
N THR A 89 1.76 8.37 52.62
CA THR A 89 3.18 8.11 52.37
C THR A 89 3.67 6.70 52.73
N ASP A 90 2.89 5.64 52.52
CA ASP A 90 3.18 4.31 53.09
C ASP A 90 3.85 3.29 52.14
N LEU A 91 4.45 3.70 51.01
CA LEU A 91 5.14 2.72 50.12
C LEU A 91 6.48 3.14 49.50
N LEU A 92 7.15 4.19 49.99
CA LEU A 92 8.49 4.57 49.49
C LEU A 92 9.56 4.74 50.58
N THR A 93 9.40 4.09 51.74
CA THR A 93 10.47 3.99 52.74
C THR A 93 11.25 2.69 52.52
N GLY A 94 12.22 2.71 51.61
CA GLY A 94 13.15 1.59 51.44
C GLY A 94 13.96 1.68 50.17
N SER A 95 15.24 2.05 50.32
CA SER A 95 16.27 2.23 49.28
C SER A 95 16.12 3.46 48.39
N GLN A 96 16.72 4.59 48.79
CA GLN A 96 17.25 5.54 47.81
C GLN A 96 18.34 4.80 47.03
N MET A 97 18.02 4.26 45.85
CA MET A 97 19.06 3.85 44.90
C MET A 97 19.84 5.10 44.52
N ASP A 98 21.15 5.06 44.77
CA ASP A 98 22.06 6.09 44.25
C ASP A 98 22.10 5.96 42.73
N LEU A 99 21.36 6.83 42.05
CA LEU A 99 21.27 6.94 40.60
C LEU A 99 22.34 7.89 40.02
N SER A 100 23.34 8.30 40.82
CA SER A 100 24.42 9.13 40.31
C SER A 100 25.31 8.30 39.37
N SER A 101 25.04 8.42 38.07
CA SER A 101 25.94 7.94 37.02
C SER A 101 26.66 9.12 36.38
N SER A 102 27.93 8.94 36.02
CA SER A 102 28.67 9.86 35.16
C SER A 102 28.34 9.65 33.68
N GLU A 103 27.28 8.90 33.37
CA GLU A 103 26.89 8.56 32.01
C GLU A 103 26.01 9.67 31.45
N SER A 104 26.32 10.12 30.23
CA SER A 104 25.44 11.03 29.50
C SER A 104 24.21 10.28 28.99
N ALA A 105 23.03 10.87 29.12
CA ALA A 105 21.83 10.37 28.46
C ALA A 105 22.02 10.29 26.93
N PHE A 106 21.29 9.38 26.27
CA PHE A 106 21.25 9.34 24.81
C PHE A 106 20.70 10.66 24.25
N ASP A 107 21.37 11.23 23.26
CA ASP A 107 20.92 12.46 22.60
C ASP A 107 19.80 12.16 21.59
N TYR A 108 18.58 12.07 22.11
CA TYR A 108 17.38 11.90 21.29
C TYR A 108 17.20 13.05 20.28
N GLN A 109 17.50 14.28 20.66
CA GLN A 109 17.28 15.45 19.81
C GLN A 109 18.24 15.46 18.62
N GLY A 110 19.53 15.17 18.85
CA GLY A 110 20.54 15.04 17.80
C GLY A 110 20.23 13.90 16.84
N PHE A 111 19.80 12.74 17.36
CA PHE A 111 19.34 11.62 16.52
C PHE A 111 18.16 12.02 15.62
N LEU A 112 17.10 12.61 16.19
CA LEU A 112 15.92 13.01 15.42
C LEU A 112 16.24 14.07 14.37
N SER A 113 17.08 15.05 14.72
CA SER A 113 17.51 16.10 13.79
C SER A 113 18.28 15.49 12.62
N THR A 114 19.20 14.56 12.91
CA THR A 114 19.97 13.84 11.89
C THR A 114 19.08 13.07 10.93
N GLU A 115 18.05 12.37 11.42
CA GLU A 115 17.12 11.60 10.57
C GLU A 115 16.26 12.52 9.67
N ILE A 116 15.83 13.68 10.18
CA ILE A 116 15.09 14.66 9.39
C ILE A 116 15.99 15.32 8.34
N ASP A 117 17.23 15.66 8.70
CA ASP A 117 18.19 16.30 7.79
C ASP A 117 18.59 15.38 6.63
N LYS A 118 18.65 14.06 6.85
CA LYS A 118 18.79 13.08 5.77
C LYS A 118 17.68 13.23 4.74
N LYS A 119 16.41 13.33 5.18
CA LYS A 119 15.26 13.54 4.27
C LYS A 119 15.28 14.89 3.55
N ARG A 120 15.81 15.93 4.18
CA ARG A 120 15.96 17.25 3.54
C ARG A 120 17.08 17.23 2.50
N THR A 121 18.15 16.49 2.78
CA THR A 121 19.32 16.36 1.90
C THR A 121 18.99 15.54 0.65
N ASP A 122 18.35 14.38 0.82
CA ASP A 122 17.93 13.51 -0.28
C ASP A 122 16.66 14.00 -1.03
N LYS A 123 16.12 15.16 -0.61
CA LYS A 123 14.91 15.80 -1.17
C LYS A 123 13.63 14.94 -1.07
N SER A 124 13.61 13.91 -0.23
CA SER A 124 12.43 13.08 0.07
C SER A 124 11.55 13.64 1.20
N TYR A 125 11.96 14.75 1.84
CA TYR A 125 11.12 15.47 2.81
C TYR A 125 9.86 16.02 2.12
N ARG A 126 8.70 15.74 2.71
CA ARG A 126 7.40 16.04 2.09
C ARG A 126 6.81 17.31 2.69
N PHE A 127 6.46 18.25 1.82
CA PHE A 127 5.57 19.35 2.13
C PHE A 127 4.17 18.97 1.63
N PHE A 128 3.18 19.00 2.51
CA PHE A 128 1.81 18.68 2.13
C PHE A 128 1.10 19.92 1.57
N ASN A 129 0.44 19.74 0.42
CA ASN A 129 -0.40 20.77 -0.18
C ASN A 129 -1.75 20.82 0.52
N ASN A 130 -2.16 22.00 0.99
CA ASN A 130 -3.52 22.23 1.50
C ASN A 130 -4.50 22.24 0.32
N ILE A 131 -5.35 21.22 0.24
CA ILE A 131 -6.31 20.99 -0.86
C ILE A 131 -7.65 20.56 -0.26
N ASN A 132 -8.67 21.40 -0.43
CA ASN A 132 -10.02 21.19 0.08
C ASN A 132 -10.95 20.92 -1.10
N ARG A 133 -11.29 19.65 -1.32
CA ARG A 133 -12.08 19.21 -2.49
C ARG A 133 -13.52 19.70 -2.37
N LEU A 134 -14.07 20.22 -3.47
CA LEU A 134 -15.41 20.81 -3.52
C LEU A 134 -16.42 19.77 -4.02
N ALA A 135 -17.41 19.43 -3.18
CA ALA A 135 -18.40 18.41 -3.54
C ALA A 135 -19.28 18.84 -4.74
N GLU A 136 -19.70 20.10 -4.76
CA GLU A 136 -20.59 20.66 -5.80
C GLU A 136 -19.85 21.00 -7.10
N GLU A 137 -18.52 21.09 -7.07
CA GLU A 137 -17.68 21.50 -8.21
C GLU A 137 -16.67 20.43 -8.61
N PHE A 138 -16.91 19.15 -8.28
CA PHE A 138 -15.97 18.07 -8.60
C PHE A 138 -15.60 18.06 -10.10
N PRO A 139 -14.30 18.01 -10.46
CA PRO A 139 -13.13 17.64 -9.64
C PRO A 139 -12.32 18.83 -9.07
N MET A 140 -12.93 19.99 -8.87
CA MET A 140 -12.27 21.18 -8.32
C MET A 140 -12.00 21.08 -6.82
N ALA A 141 -11.02 21.86 -6.37
CA ALA A 141 -10.69 22.10 -4.97
C ALA A 141 -10.25 23.55 -4.78
N HIS A 142 -10.19 24.02 -3.53
CA HIS A 142 -9.51 25.26 -3.18
C HIS A 142 -8.27 24.99 -2.31
N ARG A 143 -7.32 25.93 -2.33
CA ARG A 143 -6.14 25.90 -1.46
C ARG A 143 -6.47 26.52 -0.09
N THR A 144 -5.55 27.27 0.50
CA THR A 144 -5.80 27.99 1.77
C THR A 144 -6.92 29.03 1.64
N ASP A 145 -7.00 29.72 0.51
CA ASP A 145 -8.07 30.66 0.17
C ASP A 145 -9.10 29.97 -0.72
N GLU A 146 -10.40 30.09 -0.38
CA GLU A 146 -11.52 29.54 -1.14
C GLU A 146 -11.57 30.08 -2.59
N ALA A 147 -11.12 31.32 -2.81
CA ALA A 147 -11.05 31.90 -4.15
C ALA A 147 -9.93 31.28 -5.02
N ASN A 148 -8.89 30.69 -4.42
CA ASN A 148 -7.77 30.09 -5.13
C ASN A 148 -8.10 28.63 -5.50
N LYS A 149 -8.95 28.48 -6.52
CA LYS A 149 -9.42 27.19 -7.04
C LYS A 149 -8.39 26.52 -7.95
N VAL A 150 -8.36 25.19 -7.90
CA VAL A 150 -7.50 24.31 -8.70
C VAL A 150 -8.27 23.05 -9.12
N THR A 151 -7.89 22.44 -10.24
CA THR A 151 -8.43 21.18 -10.73
C THR A 151 -7.61 20.00 -10.21
N VAL A 152 -8.22 19.03 -9.53
CA VAL A 152 -7.51 17.91 -8.91
C VAL A 152 -7.43 16.69 -9.84
N TRP A 153 -6.22 16.32 -10.21
CA TRP A 153 -5.92 15.21 -11.15
C TRP A 153 -5.19 14.02 -10.53
N CYS A 154 -4.93 14.05 -9.21
CA CYS A 154 -4.22 13.00 -8.48
C CYS A 154 -5.03 12.39 -7.32
N SER A 155 -6.34 12.67 -7.26
CA SER A 155 -7.25 12.08 -6.27
C SER A 155 -7.53 10.61 -6.60
N ASN A 156 -7.59 9.77 -5.56
CA ASN A 156 -8.05 8.38 -5.70
C ASN A 156 -9.57 8.23 -5.51
N ASP A 157 -10.33 9.32 -5.42
CA ASP A 157 -11.81 9.31 -5.51
C ASP A 157 -12.23 9.10 -6.98
N TYR A 158 -11.91 7.91 -7.47
CA TYR A 158 -11.82 7.58 -8.90
C TYR A 158 -13.11 7.75 -9.67
N LEU A 159 -14.24 7.59 -9.00
CA LEU A 159 -15.58 7.69 -9.57
C LEU A 159 -16.35 8.90 -9.04
N GLY A 160 -15.72 9.76 -8.24
CA GLY A 160 -16.37 10.92 -7.63
C GLY A 160 -17.45 10.54 -6.59
N MET A 161 -17.34 9.36 -5.98
CA MET A 161 -18.32 8.89 -5.01
C MET A 161 -18.26 9.66 -3.69
N GLY A 162 -17.15 10.34 -3.41
CA GLY A 162 -17.06 11.25 -2.26
C GLY A 162 -18.02 12.43 -2.32
N ARG A 163 -18.60 12.71 -3.50
CA ARG A 163 -19.63 13.75 -3.69
C ARG A 163 -20.97 13.23 -4.21
N ASN A 164 -21.15 11.91 -4.28
CA ASN A 164 -22.41 11.35 -4.75
C ASN A 164 -23.56 11.76 -3.81
N VAL A 165 -24.63 12.31 -4.39
CA VAL A 165 -25.75 12.88 -3.64
C VAL A 165 -26.40 11.84 -2.74
N GLY A 166 -26.70 10.65 -3.25
CA GLY A 166 -27.31 9.56 -2.47
C GLY A 166 -26.42 9.10 -1.32
N THR A 167 -25.11 8.99 -1.55
CA THR A 167 -24.14 8.69 -0.48
C THR A 167 -24.16 9.77 0.60
N LEU A 168 -24.09 11.05 0.23
CA LEU A 168 -24.09 12.16 1.18
C LEU A 168 -25.40 12.27 1.97
N GLU A 169 -26.53 12.05 1.34
CA GLU A 169 -27.85 12.04 1.98
C GLU A 169 -27.97 10.91 3.00
N GLU A 170 -27.53 9.69 2.67
CA GLU A 170 -27.53 8.58 3.63
C GLU A 170 -26.61 8.87 4.82
N MET A 171 -25.43 9.43 4.57
CA MET A 171 -24.51 9.82 5.65
C MET A 171 -25.17 10.83 6.60
N LYS A 172 -25.82 11.88 6.07
CA LYS A 172 -26.55 12.88 6.87
C LYS A 172 -27.67 12.22 7.69
N ARG A 173 -28.50 11.39 7.05
CA ARG A 173 -29.60 10.68 7.72
C ARG A 173 -29.12 9.81 8.88
N VAL A 174 -27.97 9.16 8.73
CA VAL A 174 -27.39 8.33 9.79
C VAL A 174 -26.72 9.17 10.87
N LEU A 175 -26.07 10.29 10.52
CA LEU A 175 -25.54 11.25 11.51
C LEU A 175 -26.65 11.79 12.40
N ASP A 176 -27.79 12.20 11.83
CA ASP A 176 -28.91 12.76 12.59
C ASP A 176 -29.50 11.76 13.59
N LYS A 177 -29.51 10.46 13.24
CA LYS A 177 -30.10 9.41 14.07
C LYS A 177 -29.12 8.77 15.06
N TYR A 178 -27.87 8.56 14.67
CA TYR A 178 -26.88 7.76 15.42
C TYR A 178 -25.68 8.56 15.92
N GLY A 179 -25.56 9.84 15.53
CA GLY A 179 -24.43 10.68 15.88
C GLY A 179 -23.15 10.34 15.10
N SER A 180 -22.02 10.86 15.60
CA SER A 180 -20.73 10.79 14.90
C SER A 180 -20.00 9.45 15.08
N GLY A 181 -19.40 9.21 16.25
CA GLY A 181 -18.56 8.04 16.49
C GLY A 181 -19.36 6.80 16.87
N ALA A 182 -18.82 5.60 16.59
CA ALA A 182 -19.41 4.34 17.05
C ALA A 182 -19.38 4.18 18.58
N GLY A 183 -18.52 4.93 19.28
CA GLY A 183 -18.46 4.95 20.74
C GLY A 183 -17.77 3.75 21.40
N GLY A 184 -17.26 2.79 20.61
CA GLY A 184 -16.53 1.65 21.15
C GLY A 184 -15.98 0.69 20.09
N THR A 185 -15.35 -0.39 20.55
CA THR A 185 -14.81 -1.45 19.69
C THR A 185 -15.95 -2.34 19.17
N ARG A 186 -15.67 -3.21 18.20
CA ARG A 186 -16.68 -4.19 17.73
C ARG A 186 -17.26 -5.03 18.88
N ASN A 187 -16.47 -5.37 19.88
CA ASN A 187 -16.95 -6.17 21.01
C ASN A 187 -17.69 -5.35 22.08
N ILE A 188 -17.41 -4.05 22.19
CA ILE A 188 -17.90 -3.19 23.28
C ILE A 188 -18.67 -2.03 22.65
N ALA A 189 -19.99 -2.17 22.51
CA ALA A 189 -20.94 -1.17 22.00
C ALA A 189 -20.71 -0.63 20.56
N GLY A 190 -19.64 -1.02 19.86
CA GLY A 190 -19.33 -0.56 18.50
C GLY A 190 -19.74 -1.50 17.36
N HIS A 191 -20.48 -2.58 17.64
CA HIS A 191 -21.11 -3.42 16.63
C HIS A 191 -22.56 -3.00 16.42
N ASN A 192 -22.92 -2.67 15.18
CA ASN A 192 -24.19 -2.07 14.84
C ASN A 192 -24.69 -2.54 13.46
N ILE A 193 -25.93 -2.20 13.14
CA ILE A 193 -26.60 -2.62 11.89
C ILE A 193 -25.86 -2.16 10.63
N HIS A 194 -25.15 -1.03 10.67
CA HIS A 194 -24.44 -0.50 9.51
C HIS A 194 -23.18 -1.32 9.22
N ALA A 195 -22.47 -1.76 10.25
CA ALA A 195 -21.34 -2.69 10.10
C ALA A 195 -21.80 -4.04 9.51
N ILE A 196 -22.90 -4.60 10.04
CA ILE A 196 -23.47 -5.88 9.57
C ILE A 196 -23.89 -5.77 8.10
N ARG A 197 -24.59 -4.69 7.74
CA ARG A 197 -25.03 -4.46 6.35
C ARG A 197 -23.87 -4.29 5.40
N LEU A 198 -22.86 -3.50 5.77
CA LEU A 198 -21.69 -3.29 4.92
C LEU A 198 -20.91 -4.59 4.69
N GLU A 199 -20.70 -5.39 5.73
CA GLU A 199 -20.04 -6.70 5.59
C GLU A 199 -20.83 -7.64 4.67
N ALA A 200 -22.15 -7.63 4.75
CA ALA A 200 -23.00 -8.40 3.84
C ALA A 200 -22.93 -7.90 2.38
N GLU A 201 -22.97 -6.58 2.17
CA GLU A 201 -22.84 -5.97 0.84
C GLU A 201 -21.49 -6.30 0.18
N LEU A 202 -20.41 -6.31 0.98
CA LEU A 202 -19.07 -6.66 0.52
C LEU A 202 -18.95 -8.15 0.20
N ALA A 203 -19.49 -9.03 1.05
CA ALA A 203 -19.52 -10.46 0.78
C ALA A 203 -20.28 -10.77 -0.52
N ALA A 204 -21.45 -10.14 -0.70
CA ALA A 204 -22.26 -10.29 -1.90
C ALA A 204 -21.58 -9.73 -3.16
N LEU A 205 -20.91 -8.57 -3.06
CA LEU A 205 -20.15 -7.98 -4.18
C LEU A 205 -19.08 -8.94 -4.71
N HIS A 206 -18.32 -9.55 -3.80
CA HIS A 206 -17.22 -10.47 -4.13
C HIS A 206 -17.69 -11.92 -4.31
N LYS A 207 -18.99 -12.20 -4.14
CA LYS A 207 -19.59 -13.55 -4.16
C LYS A 207 -18.86 -14.53 -3.24
N HIS A 208 -18.40 -14.00 -2.11
CA HIS A 208 -17.72 -14.72 -1.04
C HIS A 208 -18.69 -14.99 0.13
N GLU A 209 -18.36 -15.97 0.96
CA GLU A 209 -19.22 -16.38 2.07
C GLU A 209 -19.34 -15.29 3.15
N ALA A 210 -18.28 -14.51 3.37
CA ALA A 210 -18.27 -13.47 4.39
C ALA A 210 -17.26 -12.34 4.06
N ALA A 211 -17.40 -11.24 4.79
CA ALA A 211 -16.46 -10.12 4.78
C ALA A 211 -16.24 -9.56 6.20
N LEU A 212 -15.13 -8.86 6.40
CA LEU A 212 -14.82 -8.16 7.65
C LEU A 212 -14.28 -6.76 7.36
N VAL A 213 -14.82 -5.76 8.07
CA VAL A 213 -14.43 -4.34 7.89
C VAL A 213 -13.40 -3.92 8.95
N PHE A 214 -12.38 -3.21 8.48
CA PHE A 214 -11.26 -2.63 9.24
C PHE A 214 -11.20 -1.11 9.06
N SER A 215 -10.45 -0.41 9.92
CA SER A 215 -10.29 1.04 9.88
C SER A 215 -9.68 1.56 8.56
N SER A 216 -8.83 0.77 7.90
CA SER A 216 -8.29 1.05 6.57
C SER A 216 -7.78 -0.24 5.92
N CYS A 217 -7.57 -0.25 4.60
CA CYS A 217 -6.97 -1.42 3.96
C CYS A 217 -5.50 -1.61 4.36
N PHE A 218 -4.82 -0.55 4.81
CA PHE A 218 -3.50 -0.69 5.41
C PHE A 218 -3.56 -1.58 6.65
N VAL A 219 -4.48 -1.27 7.57
CA VAL A 219 -4.67 -2.06 8.80
C VAL A 219 -5.14 -3.47 8.48
N CYS A 220 -6.05 -3.63 7.51
CA CYS A 220 -6.53 -4.94 7.06
C CYS A 220 -5.36 -5.83 6.58
N ASN A 221 -4.57 -5.32 5.63
CA ASN A 221 -3.44 -6.04 5.06
C ASN A 221 -2.40 -6.40 6.12
N ASP A 222 -2.00 -5.44 6.97
CA ASP A 222 -1.03 -5.68 8.04
C ASP A 222 -1.54 -6.72 9.04
N ALA A 223 -2.77 -6.57 9.53
CA ALA A 223 -3.33 -7.44 10.56
C ALA A 223 -3.49 -8.89 10.08
N VAL A 224 -4.00 -9.08 8.85
CA VAL A 224 -4.22 -10.42 8.28
C VAL A 224 -2.88 -11.11 7.99
N LEU A 225 -1.97 -10.47 7.27
CA LEU A 225 -0.68 -11.06 6.90
C LEU A 225 0.19 -11.32 8.12
N SER A 226 0.14 -10.44 9.13
CA SER A 226 0.80 -10.66 10.43
C SER A 226 0.24 -11.91 11.12
N LEU A 227 -1.08 -12.05 11.19
CA LEU A 227 -1.73 -13.18 11.88
C LEU A 227 -1.38 -14.53 11.24
N PHE A 228 -1.32 -14.58 9.91
CA PHE A 228 -0.92 -15.77 9.16
C PHE A 228 0.42 -16.33 9.66
N GLY A 229 1.48 -15.52 9.67
CA GLY A 229 2.80 -15.99 10.12
C GLY A 229 2.90 -16.22 11.64
N GLN A 230 2.09 -15.51 12.44
CA GLN A 230 2.07 -15.71 13.89
C GLN A 230 1.41 -17.05 14.30
N LYS A 231 0.44 -17.54 13.53
CA LYS A 231 -0.37 -18.70 13.91
C LYS A 231 -0.11 -19.95 13.08
N ILE A 232 0.27 -19.82 11.81
CA ILE A 232 0.59 -20.96 10.95
C ILE A 232 2.08 -21.22 11.01
N LYS A 233 2.47 -22.29 11.71
CA LYS A 233 3.86 -22.75 11.76
C LYS A 233 4.36 -23.09 10.36
N ASP A 234 5.63 -22.78 10.11
CA ASP A 234 6.33 -23.08 8.86
C ASP A 234 5.71 -22.46 7.59
N LEU A 235 4.86 -21.43 7.74
CA LEU A 235 4.31 -20.68 6.62
C LEU A 235 5.43 -20.06 5.78
N VAL A 236 5.29 -20.20 4.46
CA VAL A 236 6.11 -19.51 3.47
C VAL A 236 5.27 -18.53 2.67
N ILE A 237 5.64 -17.25 2.68
CA ILE A 237 4.94 -16.20 1.95
C ILE A 237 5.70 -15.85 0.66
N PHE A 238 5.01 -15.83 -0.46
CA PHE A 238 5.51 -15.42 -1.77
C PHE A 238 4.90 -14.05 -2.07
N SER A 239 5.73 -13.02 -2.14
CA SER A 239 5.31 -11.62 -2.30
C SER A 239 5.78 -11.08 -3.63
N ASP A 240 4.89 -10.46 -4.39
CA ASP A 240 5.30 -9.63 -5.53
C ASP A 240 6.24 -8.51 -5.03
N GLU A 241 7.25 -8.16 -5.82
CA GLU A 241 8.24 -7.14 -5.43
C GLU A 241 7.69 -5.72 -5.36
N LEU A 242 6.57 -5.44 -6.05
CA LEU A 242 5.91 -4.14 -6.04
C LEU A 242 4.71 -4.05 -5.09
N ASN A 243 4.50 -5.07 -4.26
CA ASN A 243 3.43 -5.06 -3.26
C ASN A 243 3.46 -3.81 -2.37
N HIS A 244 2.27 -3.30 -2.07
CA HIS A 244 2.10 -2.11 -1.26
C HIS A 244 2.75 -2.22 0.13
N ALA A 245 3.17 -1.08 0.67
CA ALA A 245 3.84 -0.98 1.97
C ALA A 245 3.06 -1.65 3.11
N SER A 246 1.73 -1.65 3.08
CA SER A 246 0.90 -2.34 4.07
C SER A 246 1.09 -3.86 4.04
N MET A 247 1.20 -4.44 2.84
CA MET A 247 1.42 -5.88 2.68
C MET A 247 2.84 -6.24 3.11
N ILE A 248 3.82 -5.46 2.69
CA ILE A 248 5.22 -5.62 3.12
C ILE A 248 5.32 -5.54 4.64
N GLN A 249 4.64 -4.59 5.28
CA GLN A 249 4.64 -4.43 6.73
C GLN A 249 4.05 -5.66 7.43
N GLY A 250 2.88 -6.14 6.99
CA GLY A 250 2.28 -7.37 7.52
C GLY A 250 3.15 -8.60 7.36
N ILE A 251 3.76 -8.78 6.19
CA ILE A 251 4.69 -9.90 5.92
C ILE A 251 5.95 -9.80 6.79
N ARG A 252 6.46 -8.59 7.05
CA ARG A 252 7.60 -8.40 7.97
C ARG A 252 7.21 -8.71 9.41
N ASN A 253 6.04 -8.24 9.84
CA ASN A 253 5.50 -8.44 11.19
C ASN A 253 5.14 -9.90 11.46
N SER A 254 4.78 -10.65 10.43
CA SER A 254 4.45 -12.08 10.52
C SER A 254 5.65 -12.95 10.92
N ARG A 255 6.88 -12.50 10.63
CA ARG A 255 8.15 -13.23 10.81
C ARG A 255 8.21 -14.57 10.06
N ALA A 256 7.26 -14.84 9.17
CA ALA A 256 7.25 -16.03 8.33
C ALA A 256 8.45 -16.04 7.36
N LYS A 257 8.83 -17.23 6.88
CA LYS A 257 9.78 -17.31 5.77
C LYS A 257 9.14 -16.63 4.56
N LYS A 258 9.91 -15.84 3.81
CA LYS A 258 9.38 -15.13 2.64
C LYS A 258 10.32 -15.21 1.45
N HIS A 259 9.70 -15.23 0.27
CA HIS A 259 10.35 -15.10 -1.03
C HIS A 259 9.70 -13.95 -1.79
N VAL A 260 10.52 -13.04 -2.32
CA VAL A 260 10.04 -11.96 -3.20
C VAL A 260 10.21 -12.41 -4.63
N PHE A 261 9.12 -12.51 -5.39
CA PHE A 261 9.17 -12.81 -6.82
C PHE A 261 9.12 -11.51 -7.64
N LYS A 262 9.79 -11.52 -8.80
CA LYS A 262 9.82 -10.38 -9.71
C LYS A 262 8.40 -10.01 -10.14
N HIS A 263 8.19 -8.73 -10.36
CA HIS A 263 6.86 -8.18 -10.58
C HIS A 263 6.12 -8.88 -11.72
N ASN A 264 4.96 -9.47 -11.43
CA ASN A 264 4.14 -10.26 -12.36
C ASN A 264 4.87 -11.41 -13.10
N ASP A 265 6.05 -11.83 -12.63
CA ASP A 265 6.83 -12.91 -13.24
C ASP A 265 6.38 -14.28 -12.70
N LEU A 266 5.50 -14.94 -13.46
CA LEU A 266 4.96 -16.25 -13.13
C LEU A 266 6.03 -17.35 -13.11
N TYR A 267 7.07 -17.24 -13.94
CA TYR A 267 8.15 -18.23 -13.99
C TYR A 267 8.99 -18.17 -12.71
N ASP A 268 9.37 -16.96 -12.29
CA ASP A 268 10.10 -16.76 -11.04
C ASP A 268 9.26 -17.16 -9.81
N LEU A 269 7.95 -16.86 -9.81
CA LEU A 269 7.02 -17.35 -8.79
C LEU A 269 6.98 -18.89 -8.74
N GLU A 270 6.81 -19.55 -9.88
CA GLU A 270 6.77 -21.01 -9.97
C GLU A 270 8.08 -21.66 -9.49
N GLN A 271 9.23 -21.13 -9.91
CA GLN A 271 10.55 -21.60 -9.47
C GLN A 271 10.72 -21.49 -7.94
N LYS A 272 10.16 -20.45 -7.32
CA LYS A 272 10.16 -20.27 -5.87
C LYS A 272 9.20 -21.23 -5.17
N LEU A 273 8.01 -21.42 -5.70
CA LEU A 273 7.01 -22.35 -5.17
C LEU A 273 7.51 -23.80 -5.21
N ALA A 274 8.16 -24.21 -6.31
CA ALA A 274 8.66 -25.55 -6.54
C ALA A 274 9.77 -25.99 -5.56
N GLN A 275 10.35 -25.06 -4.80
CA GLN A 275 11.35 -25.38 -3.76
C GLN A 275 10.74 -26.07 -2.53
N TYR A 276 9.41 -26.14 -2.42
CA TYR A 276 8.72 -26.67 -1.25
C TYR A 276 7.77 -27.83 -1.59
N PRO A 277 7.63 -28.82 -0.69
CA PRO A 277 6.57 -29.82 -0.79
C PRO A 277 5.18 -29.17 -0.87
N LYS A 278 4.26 -29.78 -1.61
CA LYS A 278 2.87 -29.30 -1.71
C LYS A 278 2.19 -29.15 -0.34
N SER A 279 2.56 -29.98 0.64
CA SER A 279 2.04 -29.95 2.01
C SER A 279 2.52 -28.79 2.89
N THR A 280 3.61 -28.09 2.52
CA THR A 280 4.04 -26.89 3.26
C THR A 280 2.96 -25.81 3.15
N PRO A 281 2.56 -25.14 4.24
CA PRO A 281 1.63 -24.02 4.16
C PRO A 281 2.25 -22.86 3.38
N LYS A 282 1.55 -22.38 2.35
CA LYS A 282 2.03 -21.32 1.45
C LYS A 282 0.97 -20.25 1.27
N LEU A 283 1.41 -19.01 1.12
CA LEU A 283 0.56 -17.86 0.80
C LEU A 283 1.19 -17.06 -0.34
N ILE A 284 0.46 -16.83 -1.41
CA ILE A 284 0.88 -15.93 -2.51
C ILE A 284 0.15 -14.60 -2.32
N ALA A 285 0.90 -13.52 -2.12
CA ALA A 285 0.37 -12.18 -1.88
C ALA A 285 0.74 -11.25 -3.03
N PHE A 286 -0.25 -10.63 -3.65
CA PHE A 286 -0.10 -9.76 -4.83
C PHE A 286 -1.25 -8.74 -4.94
N GLU A 287 -1.06 -7.70 -5.75
CA GLU A 287 -2.13 -6.74 -6.09
C GLU A 287 -2.77 -7.10 -7.44
N SER A 288 -4.04 -6.73 -7.65
CA SER A 288 -4.66 -6.83 -8.97
C SER A 288 -4.19 -5.71 -9.90
N VAL A 289 -4.26 -4.46 -9.45
CA VAL A 289 -3.84 -3.25 -10.18
C VAL A 289 -2.79 -2.51 -9.35
N TYR A 290 -1.56 -2.43 -9.84
CA TYR A 290 -0.47 -1.81 -9.08
C TYR A 290 -0.51 -0.29 -9.22
N SER A 291 -0.66 0.37 -8.09
CA SER A 291 -1.04 1.78 -8.02
C SER A 291 -0.11 2.77 -8.74
N MET A 292 1.20 2.47 -8.85
CA MET A 292 2.21 3.43 -9.32
C MET A 292 2.56 3.30 -10.79
N CYS A 293 2.51 2.08 -11.35
CA CYS A 293 2.80 1.80 -12.75
C CYS A 293 1.54 1.46 -13.57
N GLY A 294 0.43 1.09 -12.91
CA GLY A 294 -0.81 0.73 -13.57
C GLY A 294 -0.80 -0.65 -14.23
N SER A 295 0.20 -1.49 -13.94
CA SER A 295 0.22 -2.89 -14.38
C SER A 295 -0.91 -3.68 -13.71
N VAL A 296 -1.30 -4.78 -14.36
CA VAL A 296 -2.37 -5.67 -13.89
C VAL A 296 -1.82 -7.09 -13.76
N ALA A 297 -2.10 -7.75 -12.64
CA ALA A 297 -1.59 -9.09 -12.38
C ALA A 297 -2.28 -10.16 -13.24
N PRO A 298 -1.57 -11.23 -13.63
CA PRO A 298 -2.15 -12.41 -14.27
C PRO A 298 -2.85 -13.31 -13.23
N ILE A 299 -3.98 -12.84 -12.67
CA ILE A 299 -4.66 -13.44 -11.50
C ILE A 299 -5.01 -14.91 -11.72
N GLU A 300 -5.55 -15.26 -12.89
CA GLU A 300 -5.93 -16.64 -13.22
C GLU A 300 -4.74 -17.59 -13.14
N ALA A 301 -3.61 -17.23 -13.76
CA ALA A 301 -2.41 -18.04 -13.75
C ALA A 301 -1.76 -18.12 -12.35
N ILE A 302 -1.88 -17.06 -11.54
CA ILE A 302 -1.45 -17.12 -10.13
C ILE A 302 -2.33 -18.11 -9.34
N CYS A 303 -3.64 -18.15 -9.59
CA CYS A 303 -4.54 -19.14 -9.00
C CYS A 303 -4.17 -20.57 -9.46
N ASP A 304 -3.82 -20.77 -10.73
CA ASP A 304 -3.36 -22.07 -11.25
C ASP A 304 -2.12 -22.55 -10.49
N LEU A 305 -1.14 -21.66 -10.27
CA LEU A 305 0.05 -21.96 -9.48
C LEU A 305 -0.30 -22.23 -8.00
N ALA A 306 -1.23 -21.48 -7.43
CA ALA A 306 -1.67 -21.70 -6.05
C ALA A 306 -2.26 -23.11 -5.86
N GLU A 307 -3.13 -23.54 -6.76
CA GLU A 307 -3.73 -24.88 -6.75
C GLU A 307 -2.69 -25.99 -7.00
N LYS A 308 -1.80 -25.77 -7.97
CA LYS A 308 -0.72 -26.70 -8.32
C LYS A 308 0.20 -26.96 -7.11
N TYR A 309 0.63 -25.90 -6.43
CA TYR A 309 1.62 -25.97 -5.35
C TYR A 309 1.03 -25.96 -3.93
N GLY A 310 -0.29 -25.90 -3.78
CA GLY A 310 -0.97 -25.93 -2.48
C GLY A 310 -0.75 -24.66 -1.67
N ALA A 311 -0.98 -23.50 -2.29
CA ALA A 311 -0.92 -22.19 -1.64
C ALA A 311 -2.32 -21.56 -1.57
N LEU A 312 -2.51 -20.70 -0.56
CA LEU A 312 -3.61 -19.75 -0.56
C LEU A 312 -3.25 -18.50 -1.37
N THR A 313 -4.26 -17.81 -1.89
CA THR A 313 -4.10 -16.51 -2.56
C THR A 313 -4.60 -15.36 -1.68
N PHE A 314 -3.77 -14.32 -1.56
CA PHE A 314 -4.11 -13.04 -0.94
C PHE A 314 -4.02 -11.97 -2.02
N LEU A 315 -5.18 -11.51 -2.48
CA LEU A 315 -5.30 -10.55 -3.56
C LEU A 315 -5.72 -9.19 -3.01
N ASP A 316 -4.91 -8.16 -3.22
CA ASP A 316 -5.28 -6.79 -2.93
C ASP A 316 -5.90 -6.14 -4.19
N GLU A 317 -7.20 -5.83 -4.13
CA GLU A 317 -7.98 -5.18 -5.19
C GLU A 317 -8.29 -3.70 -4.88
N VAL A 318 -7.50 -3.06 -4.01
CA VAL A 318 -7.69 -1.67 -3.56
C VAL A 318 -7.78 -0.66 -4.71
N HIS A 319 -7.02 -0.89 -5.77
CA HIS A 319 -7.00 -0.04 -6.98
C HIS A 319 -7.85 -0.60 -8.11
N ALA A 320 -8.80 -1.49 -7.81
CA ALA A 320 -9.66 -2.11 -8.80
C ALA A 320 -11.14 -2.12 -8.41
N VAL A 321 -11.45 -2.31 -7.13
CA VAL A 321 -12.83 -2.30 -6.63
C VAL A 321 -13.52 -0.98 -7.01
N GLY A 322 -14.77 -1.10 -7.44
CA GLY A 322 -15.59 -0.05 -8.05
C GLY A 322 -15.33 0.17 -9.54
N MET A 323 -14.15 -0.19 -10.09
CA MET A 323 -13.68 0.22 -11.42
C MET A 323 -13.56 -0.90 -12.46
N TYR A 324 -13.48 -2.16 -12.04
CA TYR A 324 -13.32 -3.32 -12.93
C TYR A 324 -14.41 -4.37 -12.66
N GLY A 325 -14.80 -5.02 -13.75
CA GLY A 325 -15.91 -5.97 -13.81
C GLY A 325 -17.24 -5.27 -14.06
N PRO A 326 -18.27 -6.02 -14.46
CA PRO A 326 -19.58 -5.45 -14.78
C PRO A 326 -20.24 -4.78 -13.57
N HIS A 327 -19.87 -5.12 -12.34
CA HIS A 327 -20.45 -4.54 -11.12
C HIS A 327 -19.43 -3.82 -10.24
N GLY A 328 -18.17 -3.72 -10.68
CA GLY A 328 -17.12 -3.08 -9.91
C GLY A 328 -16.63 -3.92 -8.74
N ALA A 329 -16.63 -5.26 -8.84
CA ALA A 329 -16.07 -6.10 -7.77
C ALA A 329 -14.53 -6.24 -7.87
N GLY A 330 -13.92 -5.95 -9.02
CA GLY A 330 -12.47 -5.97 -9.20
C GLY A 330 -12.02 -6.59 -10.52
N VAL A 331 -10.72 -6.73 -10.71
CA VAL A 331 -10.14 -7.39 -11.89
C VAL A 331 -10.50 -8.88 -11.88
N ALA A 332 -10.56 -9.53 -10.71
CA ALA A 332 -10.95 -10.93 -10.63
C ALA A 332 -12.40 -11.17 -11.12
N GLU A 333 -13.29 -10.19 -10.93
CA GLU A 333 -14.63 -10.20 -11.56
C GLU A 333 -14.53 -10.00 -13.08
N HIS A 334 -13.66 -9.08 -13.51
CA HIS A 334 -13.47 -8.73 -14.91
C HIS A 334 -13.00 -9.90 -15.78
N LEU A 335 -12.20 -10.82 -15.24
CA LEU A 335 -11.70 -11.98 -15.99
C LEU A 335 -12.81 -12.93 -16.46
N ASP A 336 -13.96 -12.94 -15.78
CA ASP A 336 -15.16 -13.69 -16.16
C ASP A 336 -16.32 -12.76 -16.55
N PHE A 337 -16.02 -11.61 -17.17
CA PHE A 337 -16.94 -10.47 -17.37
C PHE A 337 -18.36 -10.88 -17.79
N GLU A 338 -18.49 -11.64 -18.88
CA GLU A 338 -19.80 -12.03 -19.46
C GLU A 338 -20.60 -12.94 -18.52
N ALA A 339 -19.94 -13.89 -17.87
CA ALA A 339 -20.58 -14.79 -16.91
C ALA A 339 -21.05 -14.02 -15.68
N GLN A 340 -20.25 -13.06 -15.20
CA GLN A 340 -20.60 -12.19 -14.09
C GLN A 340 -21.78 -11.28 -14.47
N LEU A 341 -21.70 -10.59 -15.62
CA LEU A 341 -22.72 -9.68 -16.13
C LEU A 341 -24.09 -10.37 -16.21
N LYS A 342 -24.11 -11.59 -16.77
CA LYS A 342 -25.33 -12.40 -16.89
C LYS A 342 -25.88 -12.83 -15.53
N ALA A 343 -25.03 -13.23 -14.59
CA ALA A 343 -25.46 -13.71 -13.28
C ALA A 343 -25.93 -12.57 -12.34
N GLY A 344 -25.39 -11.37 -12.54
CA GLY A 344 -25.65 -10.23 -11.66
C GLY A 344 -25.15 -10.49 -10.25
N ILE A 345 -26.02 -10.36 -9.24
CA ILE A 345 -25.66 -10.61 -7.83
C ILE A 345 -25.46 -12.10 -7.52
N ALA A 346 -26.06 -13.00 -8.30
CA ALA A 346 -25.94 -14.44 -8.09
C ALA A 346 -24.57 -14.96 -8.57
N SER A 347 -24.12 -16.10 -8.04
CA SER A 347 -22.92 -16.77 -8.55
C SER A 347 -23.18 -17.39 -9.93
N PRO A 348 -22.25 -17.24 -10.90
CA PRO A 348 -22.29 -18.01 -12.14
C PRO A 348 -22.26 -19.52 -11.86
N PRO A 349 -22.79 -20.37 -12.77
CA PRO A 349 -22.82 -21.82 -12.58
C PRO A 349 -21.43 -22.47 -12.69
N THR A 350 -20.47 -21.77 -13.29
CA THR A 350 -19.08 -22.20 -13.44
C THR A 350 -18.20 -21.53 -12.37
N GLN A 351 -17.13 -22.22 -11.96
CA GLN A 351 -16.14 -21.61 -11.08
C GLN A 351 -15.42 -20.48 -11.82
N THR A 352 -15.52 -19.26 -11.31
CA THR A 352 -14.87 -18.06 -11.86
C THR A 352 -13.55 -17.78 -11.14
N VAL A 353 -12.67 -16.98 -11.73
CA VAL A 353 -11.41 -16.53 -11.11
C VAL A 353 -11.67 -15.84 -9.78
N MET A 354 -12.67 -14.96 -9.69
CA MET A 354 -13.08 -14.34 -8.42
C MET A 354 -13.37 -15.36 -7.31
N ASN A 355 -13.94 -16.52 -7.62
CA ASN A 355 -14.26 -17.58 -6.65
C ASN A 355 -13.06 -18.50 -6.34
N ARG A 356 -12.00 -18.46 -7.16
CA ARG A 356 -10.74 -19.19 -6.95
C ARG A 356 -9.80 -18.45 -5.99
N VAL A 357 -9.93 -17.12 -5.91
CA VAL A 357 -9.18 -16.30 -4.96
C VAL A 357 -9.67 -16.56 -3.53
N ASP A 358 -8.77 -16.96 -2.62
CA ASP A 358 -9.17 -17.31 -1.25
C ASP A 358 -9.55 -16.09 -0.40
N MET A 359 -8.86 -14.97 -0.65
CA MET A 359 -8.99 -13.73 0.11
C MET A 359 -8.82 -12.53 -0.80
N VAL A 360 -9.80 -11.63 -0.79
CA VAL A 360 -9.71 -10.32 -1.46
C VAL A 360 -9.72 -9.23 -0.42
N THR A 361 -8.72 -8.36 -0.44
CA THR A 361 -8.75 -7.10 0.32
C THR A 361 -9.11 -5.93 -0.58
N GLY A 362 -9.77 -4.93 -0.01
CA GLY A 362 -10.18 -3.74 -0.73
C GLY A 362 -10.36 -2.54 0.20
N THR A 363 -10.56 -1.37 -0.40
CA THR A 363 -10.74 -0.12 0.35
C THR A 363 -12.07 0.54 0.05
N LEU A 364 -12.59 1.24 1.06
CA LEU A 364 -13.76 2.10 0.94
C LEU A 364 -13.38 3.55 0.56
N GLY A 365 -12.10 3.90 0.70
CA GLY A 365 -11.61 5.28 0.56
C GLY A 365 -11.07 5.68 -0.81
N LYS A 366 -11.42 4.93 -1.86
CA LYS A 366 -11.03 5.23 -3.25
C LYS A 366 -12.26 5.37 -4.13
N ALA A 367 -12.53 4.39 -5.01
CA ALA A 367 -13.68 4.42 -5.90
C ALA A 367 -15.03 4.52 -5.17
N TYR A 368 -15.11 4.08 -3.90
CA TYR A 368 -16.30 4.20 -3.05
C TYR A 368 -16.37 5.48 -2.19
N GLY A 369 -15.39 6.39 -2.32
CA GLY A 369 -15.52 7.78 -1.82
C GLY A 369 -15.62 8.00 -0.31
N THR A 370 -15.37 6.98 0.52
CA THR A 370 -15.53 7.06 2.00
C THR A 370 -14.20 6.77 2.72
N VAL A 371 -14.19 5.93 3.76
CA VAL A 371 -12.94 5.49 4.41
C VAL A 371 -13.14 4.12 5.07
N GLY A 372 -12.12 3.29 5.02
CA GLY A 372 -12.13 1.94 5.56
C GLY A 372 -11.38 0.95 4.66
N GLY A 373 -11.19 -0.25 5.19
CA GLY A 373 -10.72 -1.40 4.44
C GLY A 373 -11.54 -2.63 4.77
N TYR A 374 -11.42 -3.65 3.96
CA TYR A 374 -12.09 -4.91 4.22
C TYR A 374 -11.31 -6.08 3.65
N ILE A 375 -11.67 -7.28 4.12
CA ILE A 375 -11.30 -8.55 3.51
C ILE A 375 -12.57 -9.38 3.29
N THR A 376 -12.66 -10.08 2.17
CA THR A 376 -13.71 -11.05 1.87
C THR A 376 -13.10 -12.43 1.64
N GLY A 377 -13.86 -13.49 1.88
CA GLY A 377 -13.40 -14.87 1.68
C GLY A 377 -14.33 -15.90 2.32
N LYS A 378 -13.79 -17.09 2.56
CA LYS A 378 -14.52 -18.18 3.27
C LYS A 378 -14.88 -17.76 4.69
N ALA A 379 -16.06 -18.15 5.15
CA ALA A 379 -16.63 -17.81 6.45
C ALA A 379 -15.66 -18.13 7.61
N LYS A 380 -15.00 -19.29 7.56
CA LYS A 380 -14.02 -19.71 8.57
C LYS A 380 -12.76 -18.83 8.61
N LEU A 381 -12.27 -18.36 7.46
CA LEU A 381 -11.13 -17.44 7.41
C LEU A 381 -11.52 -16.09 8.01
N ILE A 382 -12.69 -15.59 7.63
CA ILE A 382 -13.21 -14.31 8.12
C ILE A 382 -13.46 -14.36 9.64
N ASP A 383 -14.06 -15.42 10.15
CA ASP A 383 -14.28 -15.59 11.59
C ASP A 383 -12.96 -15.75 12.37
N TRP A 384 -11.96 -16.38 11.75
CA TRP A 384 -10.62 -16.46 12.31
C TRP A 384 -9.95 -15.08 12.42
N PHE A 385 -10.04 -14.24 11.39
CA PHE A 385 -9.55 -12.86 11.46
C PHE A 385 -10.30 -12.05 12.52
N ARG A 386 -11.64 -12.14 12.55
CA ARG A 386 -12.49 -11.47 13.55
C ARG A 386 -12.09 -11.84 14.98
N SER A 387 -11.69 -13.09 15.21
CA SER A 387 -11.41 -13.62 16.54
C SER A 387 -9.98 -13.42 17.02
N TYR A 388 -9.01 -13.23 16.11
CA TYR A 388 -7.58 -13.22 16.47
C TYR A 388 -6.79 -12.00 15.99
N ALA A 389 -7.30 -11.19 15.06
CA ALA A 389 -6.55 -10.05 14.53
C ALA A 389 -6.60 -8.86 15.51
N PRO A 390 -5.50 -8.48 16.18
CA PRO A 390 -5.52 -7.41 17.17
C PRO A 390 -5.87 -6.04 16.56
N GLY A 391 -5.45 -5.80 15.30
CA GLY A 391 -5.79 -4.59 14.55
C GLY A 391 -7.28 -4.45 14.22
N PHE A 392 -8.07 -5.51 14.39
CA PHE A 392 -9.54 -5.48 14.31
C PHE A 392 -10.16 -5.33 15.70
N ILE A 393 -9.70 -6.10 16.69
CA ILE A 393 -10.35 -6.25 18.00
C ILE A 393 -10.16 -5.01 18.88
N PHE A 394 -8.94 -4.46 18.93
CA PHE A 394 -8.54 -3.44 19.91
C PHE A 394 -8.53 -2.03 19.31
N THR A 395 -9.48 -1.74 18.44
CA THR A 395 -9.68 -0.42 17.85
C THR A 395 -11.16 -0.04 17.86
N THR A 396 -11.43 1.27 17.87
CA THR A 396 -12.80 1.78 17.77
C THR A 396 -13.36 1.48 16.38
N SER A 397 -14.62 1.03 16.32
CA SER A 397 -15.31 0.75 15.06
C SER A 397 -15.50 2.02 14.23
N LEU A 398 -15.59 1.88 12.90
CA LEU A 398 -15.83 3.03 12.02
C LEU A 398 -17.16 3.73 12.35
N PRO A 399 -17.26 5.06 12.17
CA PRO A 399 -18.50 5.82 12.33
C PRO A 399 -19.68 5.17 11.57
N PRO A 400 -20.87 5.02 12.18
CA PRO A 400 -22.06 4.48 11.52
C PRO A 400 -22.41 5.19 10.20
N ALA A 401 -22.27 6.51 10.15
CA ALA A 401 -22.51 7.29 8.94
C ALA A 401 -21.55 6.93 7.81
N VAL A 402 -20.26 6.72 8.11
CA VAL A 402 -19.27 6.28 7.13
C VAL A 402 -19.64 4.90 6.59
N LEU A 403 -19.98 3.95 7.48
CA LEU A 403 -20.37 2.59 7.09
C LEU A 403 -21.60 2.59 6.15
N ALA A 404 -22.61 3.39 6.48
CA ALA A 404 -23.83 3.52 5.68
C ALA A 404 -23.58 4.19 4.31
N GLY A 405 -22.76 5.24 4.29
CA GLY A 405 -22.30 5.87 3.06
C GLY A 405 -21.54 4.89 2.16
N SER A 406 -20.65 4.08 2.73
CA SER A 406 -19.93 3.03 1.99
C SER A 406 -20.89 2.00 1.38
N SER A 407 -21.87 1.51 2.15
CA SER A 407 -22.90 0.59 1.63
C SER A 407 -23.67 1.21 0.47
N THR A 408 -24.08 2.47 0.60
CA THR A 408 -24.82 3.19 -0.46
C THR A 408 -23.96 3.36 -1.70
N SER A 409 -22.69 3.72 -1.54
CA SER A 409 -21.76 3.84 -2.65
C SER A 409 -21.52 2.52 -3.38
N ILE A 410 -21.39 1.40 -2.65
CA ILE A 410 -21.23 0.07 -3.24
C ILE A 410 -22.48 -0.33 -4.02
N ARG A 411 -23.67 -0.12 -3.44
CA ARG A 411 -24.95 -0.43 -4.11
C ARG A 411 -25.13 0.37 -5.40
N TYR A 412 -24.82 1.67 -5.35
CA TYR A 412 -24.87 2.54 -6.53
C TYR A 412 -23.90 2.02 -7.62
N GLN A 413 -22.62 1.77 -7.31
CA GLN A 413 -21.67 1.31 -8.32
C GLN A 413 -21.86 -0.13 -8.81
N ARG A 414 -22.54 -0.97 -8.03
CA ARG A 414 -22.99 -2.27 -8.51
C ARG A 414 -24.03 -2.14 -9.63
N ALA A 415 -24.90 -1.13 -9.54
CA ALA A 415 -26.01 -0.89 -10.44
C ALA A 415 -25.73 0.15 -11.54
N THR A 416 -24.56 0.80 -11.51
CA THR A 416 -24.13 1.79 -12.50
C THR A 416 -22.75 1.44 -13.02
N MET A 417 -22.66 1.10 -14.31
CA MET A 417 -21.40 0.88 -15.02
C MET A 417 -20.95 2.10 -15.82
N GLN A 418 -21.83 3.06 -16.08
CA GLN A 418 -21.49 4.28 -16.83
C GLN A 418 -20.32 5.05 -16.20
N ASP A 419 -20.23 5.10 -14.87
CA ASP A 419 -19.10 5.73 -14.19
C ASP A 419 -17.78 5.02 -14.53
N ARG A 420 -17.75 3.68 -14.55
CA ARG A 420 -16.55 2.93 -14.95
C ARG A 420 -16.20 3.19 -16.41
N ILE A 421 -17.19 3.15 -17.30
CA ILE A 421 -16.99 3.38 -18.73
C ILE A 421 -16.49 4.80 -19.01
N GLY A 422 -17.09 5.81 -18.36
CA GLY A 422 -16.66 7.20 -18.46
C GLY A 422 -15.22 7.39 -17.99
N GLN A 423 -14.83 6.75 -16.88
CA GLN A 423 -13.45 6.76 -16.39
C GLN A 423 -12.49 6.18 -17.44
N GLN A 424 -12.79 5.00 -17.99
CA GLN A 424 -11.91 4.33 -18.95
C GLN A 424 -11.77 5.14 -20.25
N LYS A 425 -12.87 5.72 -20.75
CA LYS A 425 -12.85 6.59 -21.93
C LYS A 425 -11.98 7.83 -21.69
N ASN A 426 -12.16 8.50 -20.55
CA ASN A 426 -11.34 9.67 -20.20
C ASN A 426 -9.86 9.29 -20.02
N THR A 427 -9.56 8.16 -19.36
CA THR A 427 -8.18 7.68 -19.24
C THR A 427 -7.54 7.42 -20.60
N ARG A 428 -8.22 6.71 -21.51
CA ARG A 428 -7.70 6.43 -22.85
C ARG A 428 -7.47 7.73 -23.63
N TYR A 429 -8.39 8.68 -23.53
CA TYR A 429 -8.24 9.99 -24.16
C TYR A 429 -6.98 10.71 -23.66
N VAL A 430 -6.75 10.77 -22.34
CA VAL A 430 -5.55 11.38 -21.76
C VAL A 430 -4.28 10.64 -22.23
N LYS A 431 -4.26 9.30 -22.14
CA LYS A 431 -3.09 8.50 -22.53
C LYS A 431 -2.70 8.72 -23.99
N ASN A 432 -3.66 8.64 -24.90
CA ASN A 432 -3.42 8.78 -26.32
C ASN A 432 -2.91 10.18 -26.65
N ASN A 433 -3.63 11.23 -26.22
CA ASN A 433 -3.27 12.61 -26.57
C ASN A 433 -1.93 13.05 -25.96
N LEU A 434 -1.57 12.59 -24.76
CA LEU A 434 -0.23 12.84 -24.19
C LEU A 434 0.86 12.11 -24.99
N THR A 435 0.61 10.85 -25.37
CA THR A 435 1.57 10.05 -26.13
C THR A 435 1.80 10.63 -27.53
N ASP A 436 0.73 11.10 -28.20
CA ASP A 436 0.77 11.69 -29.54
C ASP A 436 1.65 12.96 -29.62
N ILE A 437 1.76 13.71 -28.51
CA ILE A 437 2.64 14.89 -28.40
C ILE A 437 4.02 14.54 -27.79
N GLY A 438 4.34 13.25 -27.64
CA GLY A 438 5.64 12.78 -27.17
C GLY A 438 5.85 12.84 -25.65
N ILE A 439 4.80 13.02 -24.83
CA ILE A 439 4.91 12.94 -23.37
C ILE A 439 5.09 11.47 -22.95
N PRO A 440 6.08 11.15 -22.09
CA PRO A 440 6.43 9.77 -21.76
C PRO A 440 5.47 9.13 -20.75
N VAL A 441 4.28 8.74 -21.21
CA VAL A 441 3.34 7.94 -20.41
C VAL A 441 3.87 6.51 -20.29
N ILE A 442 4.03 6.01 -19.06
CA ILE A 442 4.42 4.61 -18.82
C ILE A 442 3.28 3.69 -19.31
N PRO A 443 3.52 2.81 -20.30
CA PRO A 443 2.49 1.99 -20.91
C PRO A 443 1.84 1.05 -19.89
N ASN A 444 0.50 1.02 -19.84
CA ASN A 444 -0.21 0.16 -18.90
C ASN A 444 -1.71 0.00 -19.25
N PRO A 445 -2.34 -1.13 -18.89
CA PRO A 445 -3.72 -1.43 -19.29
C PRO A 445 -4.80 -0.87 -18.35
N SER A 446 -4.42 -0.12 -17.32
CA SER A 446 -5.31 0.35 -16.25
C SER A 446 -5.83 1.79 -16.42
N HIS A 447 -6.61 2.27 -15.44
CA HIS A 447 -7.13 3.63 -15.35
C HIS A 447 -6.07 4.70 -14.98
N ILE A 448 -4.85 4.29 -14.59
CA ILE A 448 -3.78 5.19 -14.11
C ILE A 448 -2.96 5.72 -15.29
N VAL A 449 -2.62 7.01 -15.27
CA VAL A 449 -1.76 7.68 -16.25
C VAL A 449 -0.47 8.17 -15.57
N PRO A 450 0.53 7.29 -15.42
CA PRO A 450 1.84 7.65 -14.90
C PRO A 450 2.69 8.30 -16.01
N VAL A 451 3.06 9.58 -15.83
CA VAL A 451 3.98 10.29 -16.74
C VAL A 451 5.39 10.27 -16.15
N LEU A 452 6.32 9.61 -16.84
CA LEU A 452 7.72 9.47 -16.41
C LEU A 452 8.43 10.83 -16.43
N VAL A 453 9.20 11.10 -15.37
CA VAL A 453 10.08 12.27 -15.28
C VAL A 453 11.52 11.85 -15.03
N GLY A 454 11.75 10.80 -14.23
CA GLY A 454 13.07 10.20 -14.01
C GLY A 454 14.00 10.97 -13.06
N ASN A 455 13.53 12.08 -12.49
CA ASN A 455 14.26 12.85 -11.48
C ASN A 455 13.31 13.44 -10.44
N ALA A 456 13.65 13.29 -9.15
CA ALA A 456 12.80 13.74 -8.03
C ALA A 456 12.65 15.27 -7.94
N ALA A 457 13.72 16.02 -8.22
CA ALA A 457 13.68 17.48 -8.18
C ALA A 457 12.83 18.03 -9.33
N ASP A 458 12.98 17.46 -10.53
CA ASP A 458 12.21 17.86 -11.71
C ASP A 458 10.74 17.48 -11.60
N ALA A 459 10.43 16.27 -11.11
CA ALA A 459 9.05 15.86 -10.86
C ALA A 459 8.36 16.82 -9.88
N LYS A 460 9.07 17.21 -8.81
CA LYS A 460 8.55 18.20 -7.86
C LYS A 460 8.35 19.56 -8.52
N ARG A 461 9.34 20.08 -9.25
CA ARG A 461 9.22 21.38 -9.95
C ARG A 461 8.07 21.37 -10.95
N ALA A 462 7.88 20.29 -11.69
CA ALA A 462 6.77 20.14 -12.63
C ALA A 462 5.41 20.17 -11.90
N SER A 463 5.28 19.44 -10.78
CA SER A 463 4.09 19.44 -9.93
C SER A 463 3.78 20.84 -9.36
N ASP A 464 4.80 21.56 -8.89
CA ASP A 464 4.67 22.92 -8.37
C ASP A 464 4.22 23.90 -9.48
N LEU A 465 4.83 23.85 -10.68
CA LEU A 465 4.43 24.68 -11.82
C LEU A 465 3.00 24.41 -12.29
N LEU A 466 2.62 23.13 -12.41
CA LEU A 466 1.23 22.75 -12.73
C LEU A 466 0.26 23.36 -11.72
N LEU A 467 0.58 23.28 -10.42
CA LEU A 467 -0.30 23.78 -9.36
C LEU A 467 -0.37 25.31 -9.34
N ASP A 468 0.78 25.99 -9.34
CA ASP A 468 0.86 27.43 -9.10
C ASP A 468 0.49 28.24 -10.34
N LYS A 469 1.02 27.85 -11.52
CA LYS A 469 0.84 28.57 -12.80
C LYS A 469 -0.41 28.12 -13.54
N HIS A 470 -0.68 26.81 -13.59
CA HIS A 470 -1.77 26.25 -14.40
C HIS A 470 -3.02 25.87 -13.60
N LYS A 471 -3.00 26.03 -12.28
CA LYS A 471 -4.12 25.65 -11.38
C LYS A 471 -4.50 24.17 -11.52
N ILE A 472 -3.54 23.31 -11.81
CA ILE A 472 -3.70 21.87 -11.98
C ILE A 472 -2.92 21.16 -10.87
N TYR A 473 -3.64 20.42 -10.02
CA TYR A 473 -3.00 19.63 -8.98
C TYR A 473 -2.74 18.19 -9.44
N VAL A 474 -1.48 17.92 -9.81
CA VAL A 474 -0.94 16.58 -10.03
C VAL A 474 0.25 16.40 -9.10
N GLN A 475 0.27 15.33 -8.32
CA GLN A 475 1.33 15.09 -7.34
C GLN A 475 2.55 14.42 -7.96
N ALA A 476 3.74 14.93 -7.63
CA ALA A 476 5.01 14.24 -7.88
C ALA A 476 5.17 13.01 -6.98
N ILE A 477 5.51 11.87 -7.58
CA ILE A 477 5.75 10.61 -6.89
C ILE A 477 7.24 10.27 -6.94
N ASN A 478 7.86 10.26 -5.78
CA ASN A 478 9.30 10.03 -5.58
C ASN A 478 9.55 8.86 -4.60
N TYR A 479 10.81 8.51 -4.38
CA TYR A 479 11.22 7.56 -3.34
C TYR A 479 10.61 7.91 -1.95
N PRO A 480 10.19 6.93 -1.13
CA PRO A 480 10.26 5.47 -1.33
C PRO A 480 9.06 4.88 -2.09
N THR A 481 8.18 5.70 -2.66
CA THR A 481 6.97 5.21 -3.31
C THR A 481 7.26 4.57 -4.67
N VAL A 482 8.26 5.08 -5.39
CA VAL A 482 8.81 4.49 -6.62
C VAL A 482 10.34 4.42 -6.52
N PRO A 483 11.02 3.54 -7.27
CA PRO A 483 12.48 3.51 -7.32
C PRO A 483 13.08 4.85 -7.76
N ILE A 484 14.29 5.14 -7.28
CA ILE A 484 15.06 6.31 -7.70
C ILE A 484 15.32 6.22 -9.20
N GLY A 485 15.16 7.34 -9.92
CA GLY A 485 15.28 7.39 -11.38
C GLY A 485 13.99 7.01 -12.12
N GLN A 486 12.93 6.60 -11.42
CA GLN A 486 11.62 6.30 -11.99
C GLN A 486 10.51 7.24 -11.46
N GLU A 487 10.91 8.42 -11.00
CA GLU A 487 10.00 9.45 -10.51
C GLU A 487 9.03 9.88 -11.61
N ARG A 488 7.80 10.19 -11.20
CA ARG A 488 6.68 10.38 -12.13
C ARG A 488 5.64 11.33 -11.60
N LEU A 489 4.86 11.91 -12.50
CA LEU A 489 3.59 12.54 -12.19
C LEU A 489 2.49 11.48 -12.31
N ARG A 490 1.69 11.30 -11.25
CA ARG A 490 0.61 10.32 -11.25
C ARG A 490 -0.73 10.99 -11.47
N ILE A 491 -1.27 10.82 -12.67
CA ILE A 491 -2.56 11.35 -13.08
C ILE A 491 -3.61 10.24 -13.01
N THR A 492 -4.79 10.57 -12.49
CA THR A 492 -5.89 9.64 -12.25
C THR A 492 -7.20 10.25 -12.73
N PRO A 493 -7.48 10.17 -14.05
CA PRO A 493 -8.73 10.65 -14.61
C PRO A 493 -9.94 9.97 -13.98
N THR A 494 -11.06 10.69 -13.94
CA THR A 494 -12.33 10.25 -13.39
C THR A 494 -13.45 10.55 -14.39
N PRO A 495 -14.69 10.07 -14.19
CA PRO A 495 -15.82 10.43 -15.07
C PRO A 495 -16.09 11.93 -15.12
N GLY A 496 -15.85 12.64 -14.01
CA GLY A 496 -15.98 14.10 -13.93
C GLY A 496 -14.91 14.92 -14.67
N HIS A 497 -13.87 14.29 -15.25
CA HIS A 497 -12.87 15.00 -16.04
C HIS A 497 -13.29 15.02 -17.52
N GLY A 498 -14.22 15.92 -17.87
CA GLY A 498 -14.70 16.09 -19.24
C GLY A 498 -13.62 16.52 -20.25
N PRO A 499 -13.94 16.55 -21.56
CA PRO A 499 -12.99 16.88 -22.62
C PRO A 499 -12.30 18.24 -22.45
N GLU A 500 -13.03 19.26 -22.00
CA GLU A 500 -12.51 20.63 -21.84
C GLU A 500 -11.42 20.69 -20.78
N VAL A 501 -11.69 20.11 -19.61
CA VAL A 501 -10.73 20.05 -18.49
C VAL A 501 -9.53 19.18 -18.88
N THR A 502 -9.76 18.12 -19.64
CA THR A 502 -8.71 17.24 -20.14
C THR A 502 -7.76 17.94 -21.12
N ASN A 503 -8.29 18.76 -22.03
CA ASN A 503 -7.45 19.54 -22.94
C ASN A 503 -6.59 20.56 -22.20
N GLN A 504 -7.12 21.18 -21.15
CA GLN A 504 -6.33 22.07 -20.28
C GLN A 504 -5.17 21.33 -19.60
N LEU A 505 -5.40 20.10 -19.12
CA LEU A 505 -4.34 19.25 -18.56
C LEU A 505 -3.24 18.98 -19.58
N ILE A 506 -3.62 18.53 -20.79
CA ILE A 506 -2.67 18.16 -21.84
C ILE A 506 -1.79 19.36 -22.21
N SER A 507 -2.41 20.53 -22.47
CA SER A 507 -1.66 21.75 -22.79
C SER A 507 -0.76 22.22 -21.63
N ALA A 508 -1.21 22.10 -20.39
CA ALA A 508 -0.40 22.49 -19.23
C ALA A 508 0.80 21.55 -19.02
N ILE A 509 0.61 20.24 -19.17
CA ILE A 509 1.71 19.27 -19.10
C ILE A 509 2.74 19.56 -20.20
N ASP A 510 2.29 19.77 -21.43
CA ASP A 510 3.20 20.08 -22.55
C ASP A 510 4.00 21.36 -22.29
N SER A 511 3.33 22.43 -21.83
CA SER A 511 3.98 23.69 -21.46
C SER A 511 5.03 23.51 -20.36
N VAL A 512 4.74 22.71 -19.32
CA VAL A 512 5.68 22.46 -18.21
C VAL A 512 6.86 21.61 -18.66
N PHE A 513 6.62 20.60 -19.51
CA PHE A 513 7.69 19.79 -20.09
C PHE A 513 8.65 20.63 -20.95
N GLN A 514 8.12 21.58 -21.73
CA GLN A 514 8.92 22.52 -22.51
C GLN A 514 9.70 23.48 -21.60
N GLU A 515 9.06 24.07 -20.59
CA GLU A 515 9.69 25.06 -19.70
C GLU A 515 10.84 24.47 -18.87
N LEU A 516 10.70 23.21 -18.45
CA LEU A 516 11.72 22.50 -17.68
C LEU A 516 12.70 21.68 -18.53
N SER A 517 12.54 21.67 -19.86
CA SER A 517 13.32 20.83 -20.78
C SER A 517 13.34 19.35 -20.36
N LEU A 518 12.18 18.79 -20.01
CA LEU A 518 12.06 17.40 -19.58
C LEU A 518 12.10 16.43 -20.77
N ASN A 519 12.69 15.24 -20.54
CA ASN A 519 12.78 14.19 -21.54
C ASN A 519 11.40 13.78 -22.09
N ARG A 520 11.28 13.79 -23.41
CA ARG A 520 10.16 13.23 -24.19
C ARG A 520 10.42 11.77 -24.56
N ILE A 521 9.43 11.12 -25.15
CA ILE A 521 9.56 9.71 -25.62
C ILE A 521 10.80 9.51 -26.51
N SER A 522 11.11 10.47 -27.39
CA SER A 522 12.30 10.41 -28.26
C SER A 522 13.61 10.39 -27.47
N ASP A 523 13.68 11.16 -26.38
CA ASP A 523 14.89 11.27 -25.54
C ASP A 523 15.09 9.98 -24.75
N TRP A 524 14.01 9.44 -24.16
CA TRP A 524 14.04 8.14 -23.50
C TRP A 524 14.42 7.01 -24.45
N THR A 525 13.92 7.02 -25.69
CA THR A 525 14.31 6.06 -26.73
C THR A 525 15.82 6.13 -27.01
N ALA A 526 16.38 7.33 -27.11
CA ALA A 526 17.81 7.53 -27.34
C ALA A 526 18.69 7.02 -26.17
N GLU A 527 18.16 7.03 -24.94
CA GLU A 527 18.80 6.47 -23.74
C GLU A 527 18.60 4.95 -23.56
N GLY A 528 17.86 4.29 -24.46
CA GLY A 528 17.59 2.85 -24.43
C GLY A 528 16.26 2.46 -23.77
N GLY A 529 15.47 3.45 -23.36
CA GLY A 529 14.14 3.30 -22.77
C GLY A 529 14.14 3.04 -21.26
N LEU A 530 13.01 3.31 -20.62
CA LEU A 530 12.81 3.07 -19.20
C LEU A 530 11.33 2.83 -18.87
N CYS A 531 11.06 1.82 -18.05
CA CYS A 531 9.69 1.47 -17.63
C CYS A 531 8.74 1.24 -18.83
N GLY A 532 9.24 0.68 -19.94
CA GLY A 532 8.48 0.49 -21.18
C GLY A 532 8.36 1.73 -22.06
N VAL A 533 8.79 2.92 -21.62
CA VAL A 533 8.84 4.13 -22.45
C VAL A 533 10.08 4.07 -23.34
N GLY A 534 9.90 4.12 -24.65
CA GLY A 534 11.01 4.18 -25.62
C GLY A 534 11.83 2.88 -25.75
N GLU A 535 11.37 1.77 -25.17
CA GLU A 535 12.06 0.49 -25.26
C GLU A 535 11.81 -0.18 -26.63
N PRO A 536 12.84 -0.69 -27.34
CA PRO A 536 12.75 -1.15 -28.73
C PRO A 536 11.89 -2.41 -28.96
N ASN A 537 11.30 -2.99 -27.91
CA ASN A 537 10.40 -4.14 -28.00
C ASN A 537 9.29 -4.07 -26.93
N ALA A 538 8.82 -2.86 -26.60
CA ALA A 538 7.70 -2.72 -25.66
C ALA A 538 6.46 -3.47 -26.17
N ALA A 539 5.89 -4.34 -25.34
CA ALA A 539 4.69 -5.08 -25.68
C ALA A 539 3.50 -4.12 -25.90
N GLU A 540 2.63 -4.45 -26.86
CA GLU A 540 1.40 -3.70 -27.07
C GLU A 540 0.51 -3.77 -25.83
N VAL A 541 0.00 -2.62 -25.39
CA VAL A 541 -0.86 -2.54 -24.22
C VAL A 541 -2.28 -2.97 -24.60
N GLN A 542 -2.67 -4.16 -24.17
CA GLN A 542 -4.06 -4.59 -24.24
C GLN A 542 -4.83 -4.07 -23.03
N HIS A 543 -5.76 -3.14 -23.25
CA HIS A 543 -6.61 -2.61 -22.19
C HIS A 543 -7.46 -3.71 -21.55
N VAL A 544 -7.62 -3.67 -20.22
CA VAL A 544 -8.49 -4.63 -19.51
C VAL A 544 -9.93 -4.51 -19.99
N TRP A 545 -10.47 -3.29 -20.01
CA TRP A 545 -11.76 -3.01 -20.63
C TRP A 545 -11.62 -3.05 -22.15
N THR A 546 -12.40 -3.89 -22.82
CA THR A 546 -12.46 -3.96 -24.29
C THR A 546 -13.40 -2.91 -24.87
N ASP A 547 -13.29 -2.63 -26.17
CA ASP A 547 -14.19 -1.68 -26.84
C ASP A 547 -15.66 -2.13 -26.80
N ALA A 548 -15.90 -3.43 -26.90
CA ALA A 548 -17.23 -4.02 -26.75
C ALA A 548 -17.81 -3.76 -25.35
N GLN A 549 -17.01 -3.93 -24.30
CA GLN A 549 -17.44 -3.65 -22.91
C GLN A 549 -17.65 -2.14 -22.67
N LEU A 550 -16.90 -1.27 -23.33
CA LEU A 550 -17.09 0.19 -23.26
C LEU A 550 -18.31 0.71 -24.02
N ALA A 551 -18.95 -0.14 -24.84
CA ALA A 551 -20.20 0.14 -25.52
C ALA A 551 -21.44 -0.23 -24.68
N LEU A 552 -21.26 -0.95 -23.56
CA LEU A 552 -22.35 -1.35 -22.68
C LEU A 552 -22.98 -0.15 -21.95
N THR A 553 -24.21 -0.36 -21.52
CA THR A 553 -25.05 0.57 -20.77
C THR A 553 -25.53 -0.03 -19.46
N ASP A 554 -26.03 0.80 -18.54
CA ASP A 554 -26.63 0.29 -17.30
C ASP A 554 -27.85 -0.61 -17.57
N ALA A 555 -28.46 -0.53 -18.76
CA ALA A 555 -29.56 -1.39 -19.19
C ALA A 555 -29.11 -2.84 -19.49
N ASP A 556 -27.83 -3.05 -19.75
CA ASP A 556 -27.25 -4.37 -20.01
C ASP A 556 -26.93 -5.15 -18.72
N LEU A 557 -26.96 -4.47 -17.57
CA LEU A 557 -26.80 -5.11 -16.26
C LEU A 557 -28.01 -5.98 -15.93
N ASN A 558 -27.77 -7.14 -15.31
CA ASN A 558 -28.85 -7.99 -14.80
C ASN A 558 -29.71 -7.19 -13.79
N PRO A 559 -31.05 -7.15 -13.93
CA PRO A 559 -31.92 -6.39 -13.02
C PRO A 559 -31.76 -6.72 -11.53
N ASN A 560 -31.32 -7.95 -11.19
CA ASN A 560 -31.15 -8.38 -9.81
C ASN A 560 -30.05 -7.64 -9.02
N VAL A 561 -29.21 -6.85 -9.69
CA VAL A 561 -28.18 -6.03 -9.04
C VAL A 561 -28.73 -4.70 -8.55
N ARG A 562 -29.92 -4.32 -9.02
CA ARG A 562 -30.63 -3.10 -8.62
C ARG A 562 -31.47 -3.41 -7.39
N ASP A 563 -31.20 -2.66 -6.33
CA ASP A 563 -31.85 -2.79 -5.04
C ASP A 563 -31.97 -4.22 -4.46
N PRO A 564 -30.90 -5.04 -4.47
CA PRO A 564 -30.98 -6.38 -3.92
C PRO A 564 -31.23 -6.35 -2.42
N VAL A 565 -32.02 -7.32 -1.95
CA VAL A 565 -32.16 -7.62 -0.52
C VAL A 565 -31.05 -8.59 -0.16
N ILE A 566 -30.02 -8.09 0.54
CA ILE A 566 -28.86 -8.88 0.94
C ILE A 566 -28.99 -9.22 2.43
N PRO A 567 -29.10 -10.52 2.80
CA PRO A 567 -29.22 -10.92 4.20
C PRO A 567 -27.91 -10.68 4.95
N ALA A 568 -28.01 -10.49 6.27
CA ALA A 568 -26.85 -10.41 7.14
C ALA A 568 -26.04 -11.71 7.10
N VAL A 569 -24.71 -11.60 7.17
CA VAL A 569 -23.81 -12.74 7.26
C VAL A 569 -23.57 -13.06 8.73
N GLY A 570 -23.93 -14.27 9.19
CA GLY A 570 -23.84 -14.63 10.62
C GLY A 570 -22.44 -14.44 11.22
N VAL A 571 -21.38 -14.70 10.44
CA VAL A 571 -19.97 -14.51 10.85
C VAL A 571 -19.66 -13.10 11.36
N SER A 572 -20.36 -12.06 10.88
CA SER A 572 -20.16 -10.67 11.34
C SER A 572 -20.35 -10.48 12.85
N SER A 573 -21.18 -11.32 13.47
CA SER A 573 -21.51 -11.28 14.90
C SER A 573 -20.94 -12.48 15.67
N GLY A 574 -20.29 -13.42 14.97
CA GLY A 574 -19.89 -14.73 15.50
C GLY A 574 -20.89 -15.83 15.14
N VAL A 575 -20.39 -17.05 14.99
CA VAL A 575 -21.22 -18.22 14.67
C VAL A 575 -21.60 -18.93 15.97
N GLU A 576 -22.89 -19.04 16.24
CA GLU A 576 -23.39 -19.85 17.36
C GLU A 576 -23.09 -21.33 17.10
N SER A 577 -22.24 -21.93 17.94
CA SER A 577 -22.13 -23.39 18.04
C SER A 577 -23.09 -23.85 19.12
N TYR A 578 -24.15 -24.56 18.74
CA TYR A 578 -24.95 -25.34 19.68
C TYR A 578 -24.15 -26.49 20.26
#